data_AF-T1H549-F1
#
_entry.id   AF-T1H549-F1
#
_cell.length_a   1.000
_cell.length_b   1.000
_cell.length_c   1.000
_cell.angle_alpha   90.00
_cell.angle_beta   90.00
_cell.angle_gamma   90.00
#
_symmetry.space_group_name_H-M   'P 1'
#
loop_
_entity.id
_entity.type
_entity.pdbx_description
1 polymer ?
#
loop_
_entity_poly.entity_id
_entity_poly.type
_entity_poly.pdbx_seq_one_letter_code
_entity_poly.pdbx_strand_id
1 'polypeptide(L)'
;NRCYTLKWQALGEGVFPTDCFELSRDGGLWFGGGLTKNADWNLNTANFSFAPFITGDSKVYQFGNALKRYFLNSRGVAIEVSDKTPFHLSIKQGTKQNGAYDNTLCIRAANDEFAFVNKLTPLPELEYKVCIAEDM
;
A
#
# COMPACT_ATOMS: atom_id res chain seq x y z
N ASN A 1 19.22 -2.00 -12.35
CA ASN A 1 18.16 -1.94 -11.31
C ASN A 1 18.71 -1.26 -10.07
N ARG A 2 18.13 -0.13 -9.64
CA ARG A 2 18.51 0.56 -8.40
C ARG A 2 17.42 0.34 -7.36
N CYS A 3 17.80 0.00 -6.14
CA CYS A 3 16.85 -0.22 -5.04
C CYS A 3 17.20 0.65 -3.84
N TYR A 4 16.18 1.19 -3.19
CA TYR A 4 16.28 2.05 -2.02
C TYR A 4 15.36 1.52 -0.93
N THR A 5 15.85 1.46 0.30
CA THR A 5 15.02 1.16 1.46
C THR A 5 14.67 2.46 2.16
N LEU A 6 13.38 2.70 2.34
CA LEU A 6 12.85 3.83 3.08
C LEU A 6 12.28 3.32 4.40
N LYS A 7 12.53 4.09 5.46
CA LYS A 7 12.02 3.80 6.79
C LYS A 7 11.49 5.08 7.42
N TRP A 8 10.22 5.04 7.80
CA TRP A 8 9.57 6.07 8.58
C TRP A 8 9.17 5.51 9.93
N GLN A 9 9.43 6.27 10.99
CA GLN A 9 9.08 5.90 12.35
C GLN A 9 8.19 6.98 12.94
N ALA A 10 7.04 6.58 13.50
CA ALA A 10 6.22 7.51 14.25
C ALA A 10 6.96 7.99 15.51
N LEU A 11 6.89 9.29 15.79
CA LEU A 11 7.50 9.90 16.98
C LEU A 11 6.51 10.12 18.13
N GLY A 12 5.23 9.74 17.92
CA GLY A 12 4.18 9.84 18.92
C GLY A 12 2.97 8.99 18.56
N GLU A 13 2.08 8.81 19.52
CA GLU A 13 0.81 8.11 19.31
C GLU A 13 -0.10 8.88 18.33
N GLY A 14 -0.93 8.15 17.59
CA GLY A 14 -1.81 8.75 16.58
C GLY A 14 -1.11 9.25 15.31
N VAL A 15 0.23 9.16 15.24
CA VAL A 15 0.99 9.41 14.02
C VAL A 15 1.09 8.11 13.22
N PHE A 16 0.63 8.15 11.97
CA PHE A 16 0.62 6.99 11.08
C PHE A 16 1.50 7.30 9.87
N PRO A 17 2.78 6.90 9.88
CA PRO A 17 3.65 7.06 8.72
C PRO A 17 2.97 6.53 7.46
N THR A 18 2.84 7.39 6.45
CA THR A 18 2.06 7.12 5.23
C THR A 18 2.79 7.71 4.04
N ASP A 19 2.97 6.90 2.99
CA ASP A 19 3.40 7.36 1.67
C ASP A 19 2.33 7.04 0.64
N CYS A 20 2.15 7.93 -0.34
CA CYS A 20 1.16 7.81 -1.40
C CYS A 20 1.81 7.94 -2.78
N PHE A 21 1.38 7.08 -3.69
CA PHE A 21 1.83 7.01 -5.07
C PHE A 21 0.65 7.29 -6.00
N GLU A 22 0.91 8.04 -7.07
CA GLU A 22 -0.12 8.42 -8.03
C GLU A 22 -0.62 7.21 -8.82
N LEU A 23 -1.94 7.14 -9.02
CA LEU A 23 -2.62 6.18 -9.88
C LEU A 23 -3.11 6.89 -11.15
N SER A 24 -2.20 7.49 -11.91
CA SER A 24 -2.52 8.12 -13.20
C SER A 24 -2.13 7.22 -14.38
N ARG A 25 -2.84 7.37 -15.50
CA ARG A 25 -2.49 6.64 -16.72
C ARG A 25 -1.07 6.97 -17.19
N ASP A 26 -0.64 8.22 -17.01
CA ASP A 26 0.69 8.66 -17.43
C ASP A 26 1.77 8.10 -16.49
N GLY A 27 1.48 8.00 -15.19
CA GLY A 27 2.34 7.41 -14.15
C GLY A 27 2.39 5.88 -14.12
N GLY A 28 1.65 5.20 -15.00
CA GLY A 28 1.63 3.74 -15.10
C GLY A 28 0.54 3.05 -14.27
N LEU A 29 0.33 1.78 -14.57
CA LEU A 29 -0.64 0.93 -13.89
C LEU A 29 0.03 0.15 -12.77
N TRP A 30 -0.63 0.10 -11.61
CA TRP A 30 -0.22 -0.61 -10.42
C TRP A 30 -0.90 -1.97 -10.31
N PHE A 31 -0.13 -2.97 -9.92
CA PHE A 31 -0.53 -4.37 -9.77
C PHE A 31 0.06 -4.94 -8.48
N GLY A 32 -0.38 -6.14 -8.11
CA GLY A 32 0.13 -6.86 -6.94
C GLY A 32 -0.74 -6.68 -5.71
N GLY A 33 -0.18 -6.85 -4.52
CA GLY A 33 -0.93 -6.88 -3.26
C GLY A 33 -1.66 -8.21 -3.00
N GLY A 34 -2.21 -8.85 -4.03
CA GLY A 34 -2.90 -10.14 -3.91
C GLY A 34 -4.39 -10.03 -4.20
N LEU A 35 -5.19 -10.95 -3.67
CA LEU A 35 -6.61 -11.03 -3.98
C LEU A 35 -7.41 -9.99 -3.18
N THR A 36 -7.97 -9.00 -3.86
CA THR A 36 -8.92 -8.04 -3.27
C THR A 36 -10.36 -8.57 -3.29
N LYS A 37 -11.26 -7.92 -2.55
CA LYS A 37 -12.71 -8.18 -2.51
C LYS A 37 -13.37 -8.28 -3.89
N ASN A 38 -13.00 -7.39 -4.82
CA ASN A 38 -13.58 -7.39 -6.17
C ASN A 38 -12.70 -8.13 -7.19
N ALA A 39 -11.71 -8.91 -6.74
CA ALA A 39 -10.72 -9.57 -7.58
C ALA A 39 -9.99 -8.61 -8.54
N ASP A 40 -9.69 -7.41 -8.05
CA ASP A 40 -8.96 -6.38 -8.78
C ASP A 40 -7.49 -6.78 -8.92
N TRP A 41 -7.11 -7.28 -10.09
CA TRP A 41 -5.70 -7.52 -10.40
C TRP A 41 -4.95 -6.21 -10.71
N ASN A 42 -5.67 -5.25 -11.30
CA ASN A 42 -5.22 -3.89 -11.58
C ASN A 42 -5.69 -2.96 -10.45
N LEU A 43 -4.76 -2.48 -9.64
CA LEU A 43 -5.08 -1.62 -8.51
C LEU A 43 -5.60 -0.25 -8.94
N ASN A 44 -5.37 0.18 -10.18
CA ASN A 44 -5.96 1.43 -10.69
C ASN A 44 -7.48 1.35 -10.83
N THR A 45 -8.10 0.16 -10.84
CA THR A 45 -9.56 0.02 -10.90
C THR A 45 -10.21 -0.17 -9.53
N ALA A 46 -9.41 -0.48 -8.50
CA ALA A 46 -9.92 -0.65 -7.14
C ALA A 46 -10.26 0.72 -6.50
N ASN A 47 -11.12 0.69 -5.48
CA ASN A 47 -11.45 1.88 -4.69
C ASN A 47 -11.86 1.49 -3.26
N PHE A 48 -10.99 1.74 -2.29
CA PHE A 48 -11.22 1.47 -0.88
C PHE A 48 -10.32 2.34 0.02
N SER A 49 -10.88 2.75 1.18
CA SER A 49 -10.11 3.43 2.23
C SER A 49 -9.13 2.48 2.91
N PHE A 50 -8.29 2.97 3.82
CA PHE A 50 -7.30 2.15 4.52
C PHE A 50 -7.93 0.90 5.14
N ALA A 51 -7.43 -0.25 4.71
CA ALA A 51 -7.77 -1.56 5.25
C ALA A 51 -6.50 -2.27 5.74
N PRO A 52 -6.55 -3.02 6.85
CA PRO A 52 -5.41 -3.80 7.32
C PRO A 52 -5.06 -4.85 6.28
N PHE A 53 -3.79 -4.93 5.91
CA PHE A 53 -3.30 -5.84 4.88
C PHE A 53 -2.98 -7.21 5.49
N ILE A 54 -4.04 -7.96 5.76
CA ILE A 54 -4.03 -9.29 6.36
C ILE A 54 -4.93 -10.24 5.57
N THR A 55 -4.61 -11.53 5.58
CA THR A 55 -5.42 -12.54 4.89
C THR A 55 -6.78 -12.71 5.57
N GLY A 56 -7.83 -12.91 4.79
CA GLY A 56 -9.18 -13.14 5.30
C GLY A 56 -10.13 -13.75 4.26
N ASP A 57 -11.43 -13.68 4.55
CA ASP A 57 -12.48 -13.97 3.58
C ASP A 57 -12.85 -12.68 2.83
N SER A 58 -12.57 -12.65 1.52
CA SER A 58 -12.82 -11.49 0.66
C SER A 58 -14.31 -11.16 0.48
N LYS A 59 -15.22 -12.06 0.85
CA LYS A 59 -16.67 -11.76 0.90
C LYS A 59 -17.01 -10.81 2.04
N VAL A 60 -16.24 -10.86 3.13
CA VAL A 60 -16.46 -10.08 4.35
C VAL A 60 -15.51 -8.88 4.41
N TYR A 61 -14.21 -9.12 4.22
CA TYR A 61 -13.14 -8.14 4.35
C TYR A 61 -12.57 -7.70 3.00
N GLN A 62 -11.64 -6.72 3.03
CA GLN A 62 -11.06 -6.16 1.80
C GLN A 62 -10.14 -7.14 1.05
N PHE A 63 -9.52 -8.06 1.78
CA PHE A 63 -8.48 -8.96 1.27
C PHE A 63 -8.86 -10.42 1.48
N GLY A 64 -8.48 -11.26 0.51
CA GLY A 64 -8.67 -12.70 0.53
C GLY A 64 -7.53 -13.46 1.22
N ASN A 65 -7.40 -14.74 0.88
CA ASN A 65 -6.44 -15.67 1.49
C ASN A 65 -5.04 -15.65 0.88
N ALA A 66 -4.83 -14.95 -0.23
CA ALA A 66 -3.54 -14.86 -0.92
C ALA A 66 -3.09 -13.40 -1.00
N LEU A 67 -2.07 -13.06 -0.22
CA LEU A 67 -1.48 -11.73 -0.18
C LEU A 67 0.03 -11.77 -0.32
N LYS A 68 0.56 -10.73 -0.96
CA LYS A 68 2.00 -10.46 -0.98
C LYS A 68 2.17 -8.95 -0.85
N ARG A 69 3.02 -8.53 0.08
CA ARG A 69 3.37 -7.12 0.31
C ARG A 69 4.30 -6.57 -0.79
N TYR A 70 3.96 -6.86 -2.04
CA TYR A 70 4.74 -6.57 -3.23
C TYR A 70 3.84 -5.98 -4.31
N PHE A 71 4.22 -4.81 -4.81
CA PHE A 71 3.45 -4.03 -5.77
C PHE A 71 4.34 -3.69 -6.95
N LEU A 72 3.76 -3.73 -8.14
CA LEU A 72 4.45 -3.48 -9.40
C LEU A 72 3.76 -2.34 -10.14
N ASN A 73 4.55 -1.48 -10.76
CA ASN A 73 4.07 -0.45 -11.67
C ASN A 73 4.57 -0.74 -13.09
N SER A 74 3.72 -0.50 -14.10
CA SER A 74 4.04 -0.73 -15.51
C SER A 74 5.18 0.15 -16.06
N ARG A 75 5.69 1.13 -15.30
CA ARG A 75 6.87 1.95 -15.60
C ARG A 75 8.16 1.39 -14.99
N GLY A 76 8.17 0.13 -14.60
CA GLY A 76 9.37 -0.53 -14.07
C GLY A 76 9.69 -0.17 -12.61
N VAL A 77 8.68 0.19 -11.81
CA VAL A 77 8.83 0.40 -10.37
C VAL A 77 8.27 -0.80 -9.61
N ALA A 78 8.97 -1.24 -8.58
CA ALA A 78 8.49 -2.25 -7.64
C ALA A 78 8.59 -1.73 -6.20
N ILE A 79 7.58 -2.04 -5.39
CA ILE A 79 7.53 -1.73 -3.97
C ILE A 79 7.36 -3.03 -3.18
N GLU A 80 8.25 -3.27 -2.22
CA GLU A 80 8.16 -4.37 -1.26
C GLU A 80 8.06 -3.81 0.16
N VAL A 81 6.95 -4.05 0.86
CA VAL A 81 6.76 -3.56 2.23
C VAL A 81 7.23 -4.63 3.22
N SER A 82 8.01 -4.22 4.22
CA SER A 82 8.55 -5.11 5.26
C SER A 82 7.43 -5.85 6.01
N ASP A 83 7.69 -7.11 6.37
CA ASP A 83 6.76 -7.91 7.18
C ASP A 83 6.60 -7.38 8.61
N LYS A 84 7.55 -6.55 9.08
CA LYS A 84 7.47 -5.89 10.39
C LYS A 84 6.55 -4.67 10.41
N THR A 85 6.23 -4.11 9.25
CA THR A 85 5.33 -2.95 9.14
C THR A 85 3.90 -3.40 9.51
N PRO A 86 3.19 -2.71 10.43
CA PRO A 86 1.77 -2.95 10.66
C PRO A 86 0.96 -2.32 9.51
N PHE A 87 0.88 -3.07 8.40
CA PHE A 87 0.63 -2.54 7.07
C PHE A 87 -0.86 -2.35 6.77
N HIS A 88 -1.23 -1.13 6.41
CA HIS A 88 -2.53 -0.78 5.85
C HIS A 88 -2.35 -0.25 4.43
N LEU A 89 -3.28 -0.61 3.55
CA LEU A 89 -3.32 -0.17 2.16
C LEU A 89 -4.63 0.59 1.90
N SER A 90 -4.56 1.69 1.17
CA SER A 90 -5.74 2.33 0.58
C SER A 90 -5.52 2.58 -0.91
N ILE A 91 -6.57 2.36 -1.69
CA ILE A 91 -6.63 2.76 -3.09
C ILE A 91 -7.78 3.76 -3.19
N LYS A 92 -7.48 5.05 -3.38
CA LYS A 92 -8.53 6.05 -3.60
C LYS A 92 -8.60 6.37 -5.08
N GLN A 93 -9.81 6.34 -5.61
CA GLN A 93 -10.14 7.03 -6.86
C GLN A 93 -10.92 8.29 -6.51
N GLY A 94 -10.50 9.43 -7.04
CA GLY A 94 -11.17 10.71 -6.86
C GLY A 94 -11.28 11.49 -8.16
N THR A 95 -12.09 12.53 -8.13
CA THR A 95 -12.16 13.51 -9.22
C THR A 95 -11.06 14.56 -9.03
N LYS A 96 -10.54 15.09 -10.13
CA LYS A 96 -9.51 16.14 -10.10
C LYS A 96 -10.02 17.36 -9.33
N GLN A 97 -9.50 17.61 -8.14
CA GLN A 97 -9.78 18.83 -7.38
C GLN A 97 -8.54 19.74 -7.42
N ASN A 98 -8.73 20.99 -7.84
CA ASN A 98 -7.68 22.02 -7.84
C ASN A 98 -6.37 21.62 -8.54
N GLY A 99 -6.46 20.81 -9.61
CA GLY A 99 -5.29 20.42 -10.40
C GLY A 99 -4.52 19.19 -9.91
N ALA A 100 -4.83 18.67 -8.72
CA ALA A 100 -4.24 17.43 -8.20
C ALA A 100 -5.14 16.22 -8.51
N TYR A 101 -4.53 15.09 -8.89
CA TYR A 101 -5.23 13.81 -8.97
C TYR A 101 -5.36 13.24 -7.55
N ASP A 102 -6.58 12.97 -7.10
CA ASP A 102 -6.82 12.25 -5.85
C ASP A 102 -6.68 10.72 -6.00
N ASN A 103 -6.33 10.26 -7.20
CA ASN A 103 -6.11 8.85 -7.52
C ASN A 103 -4.79 8.39 -6.91
N THR A 104 -4.85 7.66 -5.80
CA THR A 104 -3.66 7.35 -4.99
C THR A 104 -3.67 5.92 -4.45
N LEU A 105 -2.51 5.28 -4.53
CA LEU A 105 -2.16 4.09 -3.77
C LEU A 105 -1.36 4.55 -2.56
N CYS A 106 -1.90 4.41 -1.36
CA CYS A 106 -1.20 4.79 -0.13
C CYS A 106 -0.87 3.57 0.72
N ILE A 107 0.38 3.51 1.16
CA ILE A 107 0.88 2.54 2.13
C ILE A 107 1.02 3.24 3.48
N ARG A 108 0.59 2.58 4.56
CA ARG A 108 0.60 3.14 5.91
C ARG A 108 1.08 2.11 6.93
N ALA A 109 1.80 2.58 7.93
CA ALA A 109 1.98 1.86 9.20
C ALA A 109 0.97 2.34 10.24
N ALA A 110 0.13 1.43 10.73
CA ALA A 110 -0.78 1.70 11.84
C ALA A 110 -0.98 0.42 12.67
N ASN A 111 -0.71 0.52 13.96
CA ASN A 111 -1.16 -0.51 14.90
C ASN A 111 -2.66 -0.30 15.13
N ASP A 112 -3.42 -1.39 15.17
CA ASP A 112 -4.85 -1.38 15.49
C ASP A 112 -5.16 -2.42 16.58
N GLU A 113 -6.41 -2.42 17.02
CA GLU A 113 -6.89 -3.31 18.08
C GLU A 113 -7.37 -4.67 17.54
N PHE A 114 -7.02 -5.03 16.29
CA PHE A 114 -7.45 -6.28 15.67
C PHE A 114 -6.35 -6.98 14.85
N ALA A 115 -5.96 -6.42 13.71
CA ALA A 115 -5.00 -7.02 12.79
C ALA A 115 -3.56 -6.94 13.30
N PHE A 116 -3.21 -5.87 14.01
CA PHE A 116 -1.85 -5.56 14.46
C PHE A 116 -1.79 -5.28 15.97
N VAL A 117 -2.51 -6.09 16.76
CA VAL A 117 -2.50 -6.04 18.23
C VAL A 117 -1.12 -6.40 18.79
N ASN A 118 -0.46 -7.38 18.17
CA ASN A 118 0.90 -7.78 18.52
C ASN A 118 1.90 -6.78 17.93
N LYS A 119 2.07 -5.65 18.63
CA LYS A 119 2.98 -4.57 18.24
C LYS A 119 4.42 -5.08 18.21
N LEU A 120 5.02 -5.13 17.03
CA LEU A 120 6.44 -5.50 16.85
C LEU A 120 7.40 -4.37 17.23
N THR A 121 6.89 -3.14 17.31
CA THR A 121 7.61 -1.91 17.67
C THR A 121 6.72 -1.06 18.59
N PRO A 122 7.29 -0.22 19.48
CA PRO A 122 6.49 0.61 20.39
C PRO A 122 5.54 1.58 19.68
N LEU A 123 6.00 2.16 18.56
CA LEU A 123 5.23 3.02 17.67
C LEU A 123 5.26 2.46 16.25
N PRO A 124 4.25 2.76 15.40
CA PRO A 124 4.21 2.24 14.03
C PRO A 124 5.45 2.64 13.22
N GLU A 125 6.03 1.67 12.52
CA GLU A 125 7.15 1.87 11.60
C GLU A 125 6.72 1.43 10.19
N LEU A 126 6.87 2.33 9.21
CA LEU A 126 6.69 2.03 7.80
C LEU A 126 8.05 1.81 7.17
N GLU A 127 8.38 0.56 6.89
CA GLU A 127 9.59 0.19 6.17
C GLU A 127 9.23 -0.50 4.85
N TYR A 128 9.81 -0.01 3.75
CA TYR A 128 9.61 -0.60 2.43
C TYR A 128 10.82 -0.35 1.52
N LYS A 129 10.96 -1.20 0.51
CA LYS A 129 11.98 -1.10 -0.53
C LYS A 129 11.33 -0.70 -1.84
N VAL A 130 11.90 0.29 -2.51
CA VAL A 130 11.53 0.67 -3.88
C VAL A 130 12.66 0.28 -4.81
N CYS A 131 12.36 -0.49 -5.84
CA CYS A 131 13.29 -0.82 -6.91
C CYS A 131 12.81 -0.20 -8.23
N ILE A 132 13.74 0.39 -8.99
CA ILE A 132 13.48 1.05 -10.26
C ILE A 132 14.34 0.38 -11.33
N ALA A 133 13.69 -0.07 -12.39
CA ALA A 133 14.32 -0.54 -13.62
C ALA A 133 14.75 0.64 -14.49
N GLU A 134 16.00 0.57 -14.94
CA GLU A 134 16.50 1.45 -15.99
C GLU A 134 16.21 0.73 -17.30
N ASP A 135 15.35 1.36 -18.12
CA ASP A 135 14.94 0.91 -19.46
C ASP A 135 14.02 -0.32 -19.49
N MET A 136 12.83 -0.16 -20.07
CA MET A 136 11.95 -1.23 -20.56
C MET A 136 11.63 -0.95 -22.02
#